data_AF-A0A354BH57-F1
#
_entry.id   AF-A0A354BH57-F1
#
_cell.length_a   1.000
_cell.length_b   1.000
_cell.length_c   1.000
_cell.angle_alpha   90.00
_cell.angle_beta   90.00
_cell.angle_gamma   90.00
#
_symmetry.space_group_name_H-M   'P 1'
#
loop_
_entity.id
_entity.type
_entity.pdbx_description
1 polymer ?
#
loop_
_entity_poly.entity_id
_entity_poly.type
_entity_poly.pdbx_seq_one_letter_code
_entity_poly.pdbx_strand_id
1 'polypeptide(L)'
;MDPGAMLSPGQLNAPHNPLIVQDVARERQKLIEAGKQFESYFVSHLLKVMRETVPQGAIANKQGAYFHSFYDEEIGRRAAESGGIGIARMVQEHAEKYFSGPLAERSSFPVRDR
;
A
#
# COMPACT_ATOMS: atom_id res chain seq x y z
N MET A 1 17.42 -15.02 60.22
CA MET A 1 17.08 -16.22 59.43
C MET A 1 15.63 -16.52 59.79
N ASP A 2 14.58 -16.13 59.08
CA ASP A 2 14.34 -15.71 57.69
C ASP A 2 13.09 -14.80 57.66
N PRO A 3 13.07 -13.72 56.85
CA PRO A 3 11.81 -13.10 56.44
C PRO A 3 11.54 -13.36 54.96
N GLY A 4 10.27 -13.69 54.66
CA GLY A 4 9.86 -14.06 53.32
C GLY A 4 9.86 -12.92 52.30
N ALA A 5 9.79 -13.32 51.03
CA ALA A 5 9.12 -12.58 49.97
C ALA A 5 8.95 -13.53 48.77
N MET A 6 7.72 -14.01 48.55
CA MET A 6 7.28 -14.32 47.19
C MET A 6 7.24 -13.02 46.39
N LEU A 7 8.09 -12.88 45.37
CA LEU A 7 7.97 -11.87 44.33
C LEU A 7 8.46 -12.48 43.00
N SER A 8 7.56 -12.91 42.12
CA SER A 8 7.73 -12.63 40.68
C SER A 8 7.28 -11.19 40.49
N PRO A 9 8.01 -10.29 39.80
CA PRO A 9 8.11 -10.32 38.33
C PRO A 9 9.36 -9.57 37.78
N GLY A 10 9.60 -9.56 36.46
CA GLY A 10 10.52 -8.54 35.92
C GLY A 10 11.14 -8.83 34.55
N GLN A 11 10.39 -8.52 33.51
CA GLN A 11 10.88 -7.84 32.29
C GLN A 11 12.27 -8.24 31.76
N LEU A 12 12.30 -9.21 30.86
CA LEU A 12 13.29 -9.20 29.78
C LEU A 12 12.83 -8.21 28.71
N ASN A 13 12.91 -6.92 29.03
CA ASN A 13 12.82 -5.84 28.05
C ASN A 13 14.04 -5.95 27.14
N ALA A 14 13.86 -6.53 25.95
CA ALA A 14 14.81 -6.34 24.86
C ALA A 14 14.97 -4.82 24.61
N PRO A 15 16.19 -4.33 24.35
CA PRO A 15 16.40 -2.91 24.12
C PRO A 15 15.62 -2.47 22.88
N HIS A 16 14.53 -1.72 23.09
CA HIS A 16 13.84 -0.97 22.05
C HIS A 16 14.81 0.09 21.55
N ASN A 17 15.53 -0.17 20.46
CA ASN A 17 16.30 0.86 19.77
C ASN A 17 15.32 1.72 18.94
N PRO A 18 15.05 2.98 19.32
CA PRO A 18 14.03 3.81 18.68
C PRO A 18 14.33 4.12 17.20
N LEU A 19 15.60 4.08 16.79
CA LEU A 19 16.02 4.34 15.40
C LEU A 19 15.46 3.27 14.43
N ILE A 20 15.52 2.00 14.82
CA ILE A 20 15.04 0.88 13.99
C ILE A 20 13.51 0.89 13.87
N VAL A 21 12.79 1.25 14.93
CA VAL A 21 11.32 1.31 14.94
C VAL A 21 10.82 2.44 14.02
N GLN A 22 11.52 3.58 14.01
CA GLN A 22 11.18 4.71 13.17
C GLN A 22 11.35 4.40 11.67
N ASP A 23 12.41 3.68 11.31
CA ASP A 23 12.65 3.28 9.91
C ASP A 23 11.59 2.28 9.42
N VAL A 24 11.21 1.30 10.24
CA VAL A 24 10.14 0.34 9.91
C VAL A 24 8.80 1.04 9.69
N ALA A 25 8.44 2.00 10.56
CA ALA A 25 7.21 2.77 10.41
C ALA A 25 7.21 3.62 9.12
N ARG A 26 8.36 4.20 8.77
CA ARG A 26 8.53 4.98 7.52
C ARG A 26 8.37 4.10 6.29
N GLU A 27 9.00 2.93 6.26
CA GLU A 27 8.87 2.00 5.12
C GLU A 27 7.46 1.45 4.99
N ARG A 28 6.78 1.14 6.11
CA ARG A 28 5.35 0.79 6.10
C ARG A 28 4.50 1.90 5.47
N GLN A 29 4.74 3.15 5.84
CA GLN A 29 3.97 4.28 5.32
C GLN A 29 4.22 4.50 3.82
N LYS A 30 5.47 4.36 3.36
CA LYS A 30 5.80 4.42 1.93
C LYS A 30 5.08 3.34 1.13
N LEU A 31 4.99 2.12 1.66
CA LEU A 31 4.29 1.02 0.98
C LEU A 31 2.78 1.31 0.85
N ILE A 32 2.15 1.82 1.91
CA ILE A 32 0.74 2.22 1.88
C ILE A 32 0.51 3.33 0.85
N GLU A 33 1.39 4.33 0.83
CA GLU A 33 1.31 5.45 -0.11
C GLU A 33 1.50 4.99 -1.57
N ALA A 34 2.47 4.12 -1.82
CA ALA A 34 2.65 3.49 -3.13
C ALA A 34 1.41 2.70 -3.57
N GLY A 35 0.74 2.01 -2.63
CA GLY A 35 -0.51 1.31 -2.89
C GLY A 35 -1.63 2.24 -3.36
N LYS A 36 -1.79 3.41 -2.73
CA LYS A 36 -2.76 4.44 -3.15
C LYS A 36 -2.44 5.01 -4.53
N GLN A 37 -1.17 5.34 -4.76
CA GLN A 37 -0.72 5.86 -6.07
C GLN A 37 -0.94 4.84 -7.18
N PHE A 38 -0.66 3.56 -6.91
CA PHE A 38 -0.91 2.48 -7.85
C PHE A 38 -2.41 2.29 -8.12
N GLU A 39 -3.26 2.30 -7.09
CA GLU A 39 -4.72 2.22 -7.29
C GLU A 39 -5.23 3.38 -8.16
N SER A 40 -4.77 4.60 -7.89
CA SER A 40 -5.11 5.78 -8.70
C SER A 40 -4.75 5.57 -10.16
N TYR A 41 -3.50 5.20 -10.44
CA TYR A 41 -3.02 4.92 -11.79
C TYR A 41 -3.84 3.80 -12.47
N PHE A 42 -4.09 2.71 -11.74
CA PHE A 42 -4.78 1.54 -12.27
C PHE A 42 -6.23 1.87 -12.64
N VAL A 43 -6.95 2.61 -11.79
CA VAL A 43 -8.32 3.04 -12.10
C VAL A 43 -8.36 3.96 -13.32
N SER A 44 -7.45 4.93 -13.41
CA SER A 44 -7.35 5.80 -14.59
C SER A 44 -7.03 5.01 -15.86
N HIS A 45 -6.12 4.04 -15.76
CA HIS A 45 -5.79 3.15 -16.87
C HIS A 45 -6.99 2.28 -17.28
N LEU A 46 -7.74 1.75 -16.30
CA LEU A 46 -8.92 0.94 -16.53
C LEU A 46 -9.98 1.74 -17.32
N LEU A 47 -10.23 2.98 -16.91
CA LEU A 47 -11.16 3.88 -17.61
C LEU A 47 -10.72 4.16 -19.06
N LYS A 48 -9.42 4.38 -19.28
CA LYS A 48 -8.84 4.55 -20.61
C LYS A 48 -9.11 3.34 -21.50
N VAL A 49 -8.75 2.13 -21.04
CA VAL A 49 -8.92 0.92 -21.87
C VAL A 49 -10.39 0.57 -22.07
N MET A 50 -11.26 0.83 -21.09
CA MET A 50 -12.71 0.71 -21.27
C MET A 50 -13.22 1.63 -22.38
N ARG A 51 -12.72 2.88 -22.45
CA ARG A 51 -13.09 3.84 -23.50
C ARG A 51 -12.59 3.43 -24.88
N GLU A 52 -11.41 2.82 -24.96
CA GLU A 52 -10.85 2.25 -26.21
C GLU A 52 -11.74 1.13 -26.79
N THR A 53 -12.56 0.47 -25.98
CA THR A 53 -13.54 -0.53 -26.46
C THR A 53 -14.77 0.08 -27.14
N VAL A 54 -15.00 1.39 -26.99
CA VAL A 54 -16.14 2.09 -27.60
C VAL A 54 -15.80 2.42 -29.06
N PRO A 55 -16.58 1.96 -30.06
CA PRO A 55 -16.33 2.27 -31.46
C PRO A 55 -16.31 3.78 -31.71
N GLN A 56 -15.25 4.28 -32.35
CA GLN A 56 -15.19 5.69 -32.72
C GLN A 56 -16.03 5.93 -33.98
N GLY A 57 -16.90 6.96 -33.93
CA GLY A 57 -17.62 7.43 -35.11
C GLY A 57 -16.68 8.04 -36.16
N ALA A 58 -17.22 8.43 -37.32
CA ALA A 58 -16.45 8.89 -38.49
C ALA A 58 -15.54 10.13 -38.26
N ILE A 59 -15.63 10.80 -37.11
CA ILE A 59 -14.83 11.98 -36.75
C ILE A 59 -14.14 11.73 -35.41
N ALA A 60 -12.82 11.60 -35.42
CA ALA A 60 -12.01 11.49 -34.21
C ALA A 60 -11.76 12.90 -33.60
N ASN A 61 -12.31 13.17 -32.42
CA ASN A 61 -12.10 14.44 -31.71
C ASN A 61 -10.83 14.40 -30.85
N LYS A 62 -9.70 14.84 -31.40
CA LYS A 62 -8.40 14.86 -30.72
C LYS A 62 -8.35 15.76 -29.48
N GLN A 63 -9.13 16.85 -29.44
CA GLN A 63 -9.16 17.74 -28.27
C GLN A 63 -9.92 17.12 -27.09
N GLY A 64 -10.96 16.34 -27.37
CA GLY A 64 -11.68 15.58 -26.35
C GLY A 64 -10.80 14.52 -25.67
N ALA A 65 -9.81 13.96 -26.40
CA ALA A 65 -8.93 12.92 -25.86
C ALA A 65 -8.09 13.41 -24.66
N TYR A 66 -7.54 14.64 -24.72
CA TYR A 66 -6.79 15.21 -23.60
C TYR A 66 -7.68 15.55 -22.41
N PHE A 67 -8.91 16.03 -22.66
CA PHE A 67 -9.88 16.25 -21.58
C PHE A 67 -10.21 14.93 -20.87
N HIS A 68 -10.41 13.85 -21.62
CA HIS A 68 -10.67 12.53 -21.04
C HIS A 68 -9.51 12.01 -20.21
N SER A 69 -8.25 12.21 -20.63
CA SER A 69 -7.10 11.76 -19.83
C SER A 69 -7.03 12.45 -18.47
N PHE A 70 -7.23 13.78 -18.41
CA PHE A 70 -7.23 14.50 -17.12
C PHE A 70 -8.45 14.12 -16.26
N TYR A 71 -9.59 13.87 -16.90
CA TYR A 71 -10.78 13.41 -16.20
C TYR A 71 -10.60 12.02 -15.60
N ASP A 72 -10.01 11.08 -16.36
CA ASP A 72 -9.73 9.72 -15.90
C ASP A 72 -8.69 9.73 -14.77
N GLU A 73 -7.69 10.63 -14.81
CA GLU A 73 -6.71 10.84 -13.73
C GLU A 73 -7.37 11.33 -12.44
N GLU A 74 -8.24 12.34 -12.51
CA GLU A 74 -8.92 12.87 -11.33
C GLU A 74 -9.92 11.86 -10.74
N ILE A 75 -10.59 11.06 -11.58
CA ILE A 75 -11.42 9.94 -11.10
C ILE A 75 -10.55 8.91 -10.37
N GLY A 76 -9.41 8.52 -10.94
CA GLY A 76 -8.48 7.59 -10.32
C GLY A 76 -8.00 8.07 -8.94
N ARG A 77 -7.60 9.34 -8.85
CA ARG A 77 -7.16 9.96 -7.59
C ARG A 77 -8.26 9.91 -6.52
N ARG A 78 -9.48 10.32 -6.87
CA ARG A 78 -10.64 10.30 -5.95
C ARG A 78 -11.03 8.87 -5.56
N ALA A 79 -10.94 7.93 -6.49
CA ALA A 79 -11.21 6.53 -6.21
C ALA A 79 -10.20 6.00 -5.18
N ALA A 80 -8.91 6.20 -5.37
CA ALA A 80 -7.88 5.78 -4.42
C ALA A 80 -8.03 6.43 -3.03
N GLU A 81 -8.43 7.70 -2.97
CA GLU A 81 -8.67 8.42 -1.70
C GLU A 81 -9.88 7.88 -0.93
N SER A 82 -10.94 7.46 -1.64
CA SER A 82 -12.17 6.93 -1.05
C SER A 82 -12.17 5.42 -0.84
N GLY A 83 -11.10 4.73 -1.25
CA GLY A 83 -10.96 3.27 -1.13
C GLY A 83 -11.47 2.46 -2.32
N GLY A 84 -11.89 3.15 -3.40
CA GLY A 84 -11.98 2.67 -4.78
C GLY A 84 -12.35 1.21 -4.98
N ILE A 85 -11.47 0.49 -5.66
CA ILE A 85 -11.62 -0.93 -5.97
C ILE A 85 -10.96 -1.83 -4.89
N GLY A 86 -10.25 -1.23 -3.94
CA GLY A 86 -9.71 -1.87 -2.75
C GLY A 86 -8.23 -2.25 -2.83
N ILE A 87 -7.48 -1.83 -3.87
CA ILE A 87 -6.07 -2.20 -4.00
C ILE A 87 -5.22 -1.55 -2.91
N ALA A 88 -5.44 -0.26 -2.60
CA ALA A 88 -4.70 0.40 -1.53
C ALA A 88 -4.95 -0.26 -0.17
N ARG A 89 -6.20 -0.73 0.07
CA ARG A 89 -6.55 -1.48 1.27
C ARG A 89 -5.80 -2.81 1.35
N MET A 90 -5.79 -3.58 0.25
CA MET A 90 -5.05 -4.85 0.20
C MET A 90 -3.55 -4.65 0.47
N VAL A 91 -2.95 -3.60 -0.09
CA VAL A 91 -1.55 -3.25 0.16
C VAL A 91 -1.34 -2.88 1.63
N GLN A 92 -2.26 -2.12 2.24
CA GLN A 92 -2.20 -1.78 3.65
C GLN A 92 -2.28 -3.03 4.55
N GLU A 93 -3.24 -3.91 4.32
CA GLU A 93 -3.39 -5.17 5.07
C GLU A 93 -2.14 -6.05 4.93
N HIS A 94 -1.58 -6.11 3.72
CA HIS A 94 -0.33 -6.82 3.47
C HIS A 94 0.85 -6.19 4.21
N ALA A 95 0.97 -4.86 4.17
CA ALA A 95 2.01 -4.12 4.89
C ALA A 95 1.92 -4.39 6.40
N GLU A 96 0.73 -4.33 6.98
CA GLU A 96 0.50 -4.63 8.39
C GLU A 96 0.98 -6.04 8.74
N LYS A 97 0.62 -7.05 7.95
CA LYS A 97 1.10 -8.42 8.17
C LYS A 97 2.61 -8.55 8.02
N TYR A 98 3.19 -7.95 6.98
CA TYR A 98 4.62 -8.03 6.68
C TYR A 98 5.48 -7.40 7.78
N PHE A 99 5.08 -6.24 8.31
CA PHE A 99 5.82 -5.53 9.35
C PHE A 99 5.50 -6.01 10.78
N SER A 100 4.41 -6.76 11.00
CA SER A 100 4.06 -7.38 12.29
C SER A 100 4.80 -8.70 12.56
N GLY A 101 5.44 -9.31 11.54
CA GLY A 101 6.22 -10.54 11.69
C GLY A 101 7.59 -10.33 12.36
N PRO A 102 8.17 -11.38 12.98
CA PRO A 102 9.50 -11.33 13.57
C PRO A 102 10.56 -10.92 12.54
N LEU A 103 11.53 -10.10 12.96
CA LEU A 103 12.57 -9.49 12.10
C LEU A 103 13.36 -10.50 11.24
N ALA A 104 13.39 -11.77 11.62
CA ALA A 104 14.19 -12.82 10.98
C ALA A 104 13.66 -13.36 9.63
N GLU A 105 12.38 -13.14 9.29
CA GLU A 105 11.78 -13.63 8.02
C GLU A 105 11.66 -12.56 6.93
N ARG A 106 12.15 -11.33 7.19
CA ARG A 106 11.90 -10.16 6.34
C ARG A 106 12.65 -10.18 4.99
N SER A 107 13.58 -11.12 4.78
CA SER A 107 14.50 -11.13 3.63
C SER A 107 14.16 -12.14 2.52
N SER A 108 12.88 -12.42 2.27
CA SER A 108 12.52 -13.26 1.12
C SER A 108 11.27 -12.73 0.43
N PHE A 109 11.48 -11.85 -0.55
CA PHE A 109 10.65 -11.97 -1.76
C PHE A 109 10.93 -13.37 -2.29
N PRO A 110 9.94 -14.29 -2.37
CA PRO A 110 10.17 -15.56 -3.02
C PRO A 110 10.32 -15.26 -4.52
N VAL A 111 11.54 -14.99 -4.96
CA VAL A 111 11.92 -15.21 -6.35
C VAL A 111 11.82 -16.73 -6.51
N ARG A 112 10.63 -17.19 -6.92
CA ARG A 112 10.49 -18.53 -7.46
C ARG A 112 11.27 -18.50 -8.76
N ASP A 113 12.51 -18.98 -8.71
CA ASP A 113 13.26 -19.35 -9.90
C ASP A 113 12.32 -20.18 -10.79
N ARG A 114 12.03 -19.64 -11.97
CA ARG A 114 11.40 -20.36 -13.08
C ARG A 114 12.48 -20.68 -14.08
#